data_AF-A0A7K2XHR8-F1
#
_entry.id   AF-A0A7K2XHR8-F1
#
_cell.length_a   1.000
_cell.length_b   1.000
_cell.length_c   1.000
_cell.angle_alpha   90.00
_cell.angle_beta   90.00
_cell.angle_gamma   90.00
#
_symmetry.space_group_name_H-M   'P 1'
#
loop_
_entity.id
_entity.type
_entity.pdbx_description
1 polymer ?
#
loop_
_entity_poly.entity_id
_entity_poly.type
_entity_poly.pdbx_seq_one_letter_code
_entity_poly.pdbx_strand_id
1 'polypeptide(L)'
;MPTSAFDDLADQLARALTGTDAGAWTDFDENARAVLRWGSLVPPAHTWFPGVPGRRPTAAETAVALCGPDGRVRGAALFAVRGFPELLPLVVVRCADWAGPVRERARAVLRAELPGLSPGAFGGLLAVAL
;
A
#
# COMPACT_ATOMS: atom_id res chain seq x y z
N MET A 1 24.39 11.48 3.57
CA MET A 1 23.74 11.61 2.25
C MET A 1 22.28 11.93 2.54
N PRO A 2 21.65 12.92 1.89
CA PRO A 2 20.21 13.10 2.03
C PRO A 2 19.50 11.84 1.49
N THR A 3 18.66 11.24 2.32
CA THR A 3 17.81 10.10 1.97
C THR A 3 16.81 10.51 0.90
N SER A 4 16.49 9.63 -0.06
CA SER A 4 15.47 9.97 -1.06
C SER A 4 14.08 9.93 -0.43
N ALA A 5 13.11 10.67 -0.97
CA ALA A 5 11.73 10.60 -0.46
C ALA A 5 11.14 9.19 -0.56
N PHE A 6 11.65 8.35 -1.46
CA PHE A 6 11.25 6.95 -1.54
C PHE A 6 11.82 6.13 -0.36
N ASP A 7 13.08 6.35 -0.02
CA ASP A 7 13.72 5.69 1.12
C ASP A 7 13.06 6.10 2.45
N ASP A 8 12.67 7.37 2.60
CA ASP A 8 11.91 7.85 3.77
C ASP A 8 10.55 7.13 3.90
N LEU A 9 9.86 6.89 2.78
CA LEU A 9 8.62 6.11 2.75
C LEU A 9 8.89 4.63 3.07
N ALA A 10 9.98 4.05 2.57
CA ALA A 10 10.35 2.68 2.89
C ALA A 10 10.63 2.50 4.40
N ASP A 11 11.32 3.46 5.03
CA ASP A 11 11.56 3.47 6.47
C ASP A 11 10.27 3.63 7.27
N GLN A 12 9.35 4.49 6.81
CA GLN A 12 8.03 4.64 7.44
C GLN A 12 7.21 3.34 7.35
N LEU A 13 7.22 2.67 6.19
CA LEU A 13 6.57 1.39 6.01
C LEU A 13 7.16 0.32 6.95
N ALA A 14 8.49 0.26 7.07
CA ALA A 14 9.15 -0.67 7.98
C ALA A 14 8.68 -0.49 9.43
N ARG A 15 8.52 0.77 9.88
CA ARG A 15 7.95 1.07 11.20
C ARG A 15 6.51 0.56 11.35
N ALA A 16 5.65 0.84 10.36
CA ALA A 16 4.25 0.38 10.37
C ALA A 16 4.15 -1.16 10.41
N LEU A 17 5.03 -1.86 9.71
CA LEU A 17 5.08 -3.33 9.68
C LEU A 17 5.47 -3.96 11.02
N THR A 18 6.31 -3.28 11.81
CA THR A 18 6.75 -3.76 13.13
C THR A 18 5.81 -3.36 14.27
N GLY A 19 4.92 -2.40 14.05
CA GLY A 19 4.01 -1.86 15.04
C GLY A 19 2.65 -2.57 15.07
N THR A 20 1.88 -2.30 16.13
CA THR A 20 0.46 -2.72 16.23
C THR A 20 -0.50 -1.53 16.10
N ASP A 21 0.03 -0.34 15.82
CA ASP A 21 -0.74 0.89 15.73
C ASP A 21 -1.42 1.01 14.36
N ALA A 22 -2.74 1.19 14.38
CA ALA A 22 -3.53 1.45 13.20
C ALA A 22 -3.18 2.80 12.56
N GLY A 23 -2.88 3.81 13.39
CA GLY A 23 -2.54 5.17 12.97
C GLY A 23 -1.33 5.19 12.04
N ALA A 24 -0.33 4.36 12.31
CA ALA A 24 0.86 4.22 11.47
C ALA A 24 0.55 3.90 10.00
N TRP A 25 -0.51 3.14 9.72
CA TRP A 25 -0.92 2.79 8.35
C TRP A 25 -1.65 3.93 7.63
N THR A 26 -2.50 4.66 8.34
CA THR A 26 -3.18 5.84 7.78
C THR A 26 -2.20 7.00 7.57
N ASP A 27 -1.26 7.19 8.51
CA ASP A 27 -0.19 8.19 8.41
C ASP A 27 0.74 7.90 7.23
N PHE A 28 1.06 6.62 7.01
CA PHE A 28 1.79 6.20 5.82
C PHE A 28 1.03 6.51 4.53
N ASP A 29 -0.28 6.18 4.46
CA ASP A 29 -1.09 6.49 3.28
C ASP A 29 -1.17 7.99 2.97
N GLU A 30 -1.37 8.80 4.00
CA GLU A 30 -1.45 10.25 3.87
C GLU A 30 -0.11 10.85 3.41
N ASN A 31 0.99 10.46 4.05
CA ASN A 31 2.32 10.95 3.68
C ASN A 31 2.72 10.53 2.26
N ALA A 32 2.52 9.25 1.90
CA ALA A 32 2.79 8.76 0.54
C ALA A 32 1.98 9.53 -0.50
N ARG A 33 0.72 9.83 -0.21
CA ARG A 33 -0.13 10.64 -1.09
C ARG A 33 0.36 12.08 -1.21
N ALA A 34 0.84 12.69 -0.13
CA ALA A 34 1.40 14.04 -0.15
C ALA A 34 2.68 14.10 -1.00
N VAL A 35 3.63 13.19 -0.76
CA VAL A 35 4.90 13.10 -1.50
C VAL A 35 4.66 12.90 -3.01
N LEU A 36 3.73 12.01 -3.38
CA LEU A 36 3.42 11.74 -4.79
C LEU A 36 2.62 12.86 -5.48
N ARG A 37 1.88 13.69 -4.74
CA ARG A 37 1.10 14.81 -5.31
C ARG A 37 1.95 16.04 -5.59
N TRP A 38 2.94 16.31 -4.75
CA TRP A 38 3.78 17.52 -4.83
C TRP A 38 5.18 17.22 -5.38
N GLY A 39 5.28 16.17 -6.19
CA GLY A 39 6.48 15.40 -6.51
C GLY A 39 7.62 16.15 -7.20
N SER A 40 8.47 16.82 -6.41
CA SER A 40 9.85 17.10 -6.80
C SER A 40 10.81 15.93 -6.53
N LEU A 41 10.38 14.86 -5.85
CA LEU A 41 11.29 13.82 -5.32
C LEU A 41 10.94 12.35 -5.69
N VAL A 42 9.77 12.07 -6.28
CA VAL A 42 9.41 10.71 -6.74
C VAL A 42 8.74 10.81 -8.12
N PRO A 43 9.19 10.06 -9.15
CA PRO A 43 8.53 10.07 -10.46
C PRO A 43 7.06 9.61 -10.36
N PRO A 44 6.17 10.06 -11.26
CA PRO A 44 4.77 9.66 -11.24
C PRO A 44 4.61 8.13 -11.17
N ALA A 45 3.79 7.63 -10.26
CA ALA A 45 3.75 6.19 -9.97
C ALA A 45 3.49 5.29 -11.20
N HIS A 46 2.75 5.78 -12.20
CA HIS A 46 2.50 5.05 -13.45
C HIS A 46 3.75 4.87 -14.34
N THR A 47 4.85 5.59 -14.09
CA THR A 47 6.10 5.47 -14.88
C THR A 47 6.98 4.32 -14.38
N TRP A 48 6.77 3.85 -13.15
CA TRP A 48 7.57 2.78 -12.54
C TRP A 48 6.73 1.64 -11.95
N PHE A 49 5.42 1.77 -11.88
CA PHE A 49 4.48 0.73 -11.44
C PHE A 49 3.53 0.34 -12.60
N PRO A 50 3.34 -0.95 -12.92
CA PRO A 50 3.66 -2.15 -12.12
C PRO A 50 5.10 -2.68 -12.25
N GLY A 51 6.03 -1.87 -12.74
CA GLY A 51 7.44 -2.24 -12.92
C GLY A 51 7.86 -2.33 -14.39
N VAL A 52 9.15 -2.56 -14.59
CA VAL A 52 9.68 -2.96 -15.91
C VAL A 52 9.30 -4.42 -16.20
N PRO A 53 9.02 -4.79 -17.46
CA PRO A 53 8.73 -6.19 -17.82
C PRO A 53 9.82 -7.14 -17.29
N GLY A 54 9.40 -8.21 -16.61
CA GLY A 54 10.30 -9.22 -16.03
C GLY A 54 10.77 -8.94 -14.59
N ARG A 55 10.50 -7.75 -14.02
CA ARG A 55 10.77 -7.45 -12.61
C ARG A 55 9.47 -7.33 -11.83
N ARG A 56 9.34 -8.09 -10.73
CA ARG A 56 8.25 -7.88 -9.77
C ARG A 56 8.52 -6.65 -8.91
N PRO A 57 7.51 -5.81 -8.63
CA PRO A 57 7.63 -4.77 -7.62
C PRO A 57 7.99 -5.35 -6.25
N THR A 58 8.75 -4.59 -5.47
CA THR A 58 8.99 -4.85 -4.05
C THR A 58 7.75 -4.53 -3.21
N ALA A 59 7.76 -4.93 -1.93
CA ALA A 59 6.72 -4.57 -0.97
C ALA A 59 6.58 -3.05 -0.83
N ALA A 60 7.71 -2.33 -0.70
CA ALA A 60 7.72 -0.86 -0.61
C ALA A 60 7.14 -0.19 -1.86
N GLU A 61 7.55 -0.62 -3.06
CA GLU A 61 6.98 -0.10 -4.32
C GLU A 61 5.48 -0.36 -4.42
N THR A 62 5.03 -1.54 -3.98
CA THR A 62 3.60 -1.90 -3.95
C THR A 62 2.82 -1.03 -2.94
N ALA A 63 3.37 -0.81 -1.75
CA ALA A 63 2.77 0.03 -0.72
C ALA A 63 2.63 1.49 -1.16
N VAL A 64 3.68 2.07 -1.77
CA VAL A 64 3.65 3.42 -2.33
C VAL A 64 2.63 3.51 -3.48
N ALA A 65 2.58 2.51 -4.37
CA ALA A 65 1.62 2.46 -5.46
C ALA A 65 0.16 2.34 -4.96
N LEU A 66 -0.09 1.61 -3.87
CA LEU A 66 -1.40 1.56 -3.22
C LEU A 66 -1.85 2.93 -2.70
N CYS A 67 -0.93 3.83 -2.35
CA CYS A 67 -1.22 5.18 -1.82
C CYS A 67 -1.22 6.28 -2.89
N GLY A 68 -0.84 5.94 -4.13
CA GLY A 68 -0.68 6.90 -5.21
C GLY A 68 -1.95 7.67 -5.56
N PRO A 69 -1.85 8.89 -6.12
CA PRO A 69 -3.01 9.72 -6.42
C PRO A 69 -3.89 9.15 -7.56
N ASP A 70 -3.30 8.37 -8.47
CA ASP A 70 -3.99 7.74 -9.60
C ASP A 70 -4.67 6.42 -9.19
N GLY A 71 -5.99 6.35 -9.33
CA GLY A 71 -6.77 5.15 -9.04
C GLY A 71 -6.43 3.95 -9.95
N ARG A 72 -5.89 4.17 -11.15
CA ARG A 72 -5.42 3.07 -12.02
C ARG A 72 -4.19 2.40 -11.43
N VAL A 73 -3.24 3.19 -10.94
CA VAL A 73 -2.04 2.68 -10.26
C VAL A 73 -2.44 1.92 -8.99
N ARG A 74 -3.32 2.50 -8.16
CA ARG A 74 -3.84 1.79 -6.97
C ARG A 74 -4.51 0.47 -7.33
N GLY A 75 -5.32 0.47 -8.39
CA GLY A 75 -5.99 -0.72 -8.91
C GLY A 75 -5.01 -1.80 -9.40
N ALA A 76 -3.92 -1.41 -10.06
CA ALA A 76 -2.85 -2.33 -10.46
C ALA A 76 -2.11 -2.89 -9.24
N ALA A 77 -1.85 -2.04 -8.24
CA ALA A 77 -1.15 -2.42 -7.03
C ALA A 77 -1.88 -3.49 -6.22
N LEU A 78 -3.23 -3.44 -6.20
CA LEU A 78 -4.05 -4.49 -5.59
C LEU A 78 -3.83 -5.89 -6.19
N PHE A 79 -3.39 -6.00 -7.45
CA PHE A 79 -3.00 -7.31 -8.02
C PHE A 79 -1.63 -7.79 -7.52
N ALA A 80 -0.71 -6.88 -7.24
CA ALA A 80 0.63 -7.21 -6.76
C ALA A 80 0.66 -7.63 -5.28
N VAL A 81 -0.37 -7.26 -4.49
CA VAL A 81 -0.47 -7.57 -3.04
C VAL A 81 -0.44 -9.07 -2.74
N ARG A 82 -0.81 -9.96 -3.68
CA ARG A 82 -0.77 -11.42 -3.46
C ARG A 82 0.61 -11.97 -3.08
N GLY A 83 1.69 -11.21 -3.29
CA GLY A 83 3.04 -11.55 -2.83
C GLY A 83 3.44 -10.96 -1.47
N PHE A 84 2.59 -10.13 -0.86
CA PHE A 84 2.90 -9.27 0.29
C PHE A 84 1.69 -9.20 1.26
N PRO A 85 1.36 -10.31 1.96
CA PRO A 85 0.24 -10.34 2.91
C PRO A 85 0.37 -9.29 4.05
N GLU A 86 1.59 -8.87 4.36
CA GLU A 86 1.88 -7.81 5.31
C GLU A 86 1.33 -6.43 4.88
N LEU A 87 0.94 -6.26 3.60
CA LEU A 87 0.33 -5.04 3.08
C LEU A 87 -1.21 -5.05 3.11
N LEU A 88 -1.83 -6.11 3.62
CA LEU A 88 -3.29 -6.18 3.75
C LEU A 88 -3.91 -5.03 4.57
N PRO A 89 -3.25 -4.42 5.58
CA PRO A 89 -3.76 -3.20 6.21
C PRO A 89 -4.03 -2.06 5.20
N LEU A 90 -3.17 -1.85 4.20
CA LEU A 90 -3.43 -0.87 3.14
C LEU A 90 -4.59 -1.30 2.24
N VAL A 91 -4.80 -2.60 2.02
CA VAL A 91 -5.99 -3.11 1.31
C VAL A 91 -7.26 -2.77 2.08
N VAL A 92 -7.25 -2.88 3.42
CA VAL A 92 -8.37 -2.44 4.26
C VAL A 92 -8.66 -0.96 4.04
N VAL A 93 -7.64 -0.09 4.05
CA VAL A 93 -7.82 1.35 3.74
C VAL A 93 -8.43 1.54 2.34
N ARG A 94 -8.01 0.74 1.33
CA ARG A 94 -8.57 0.81 -0.04
C ARG A 94 -9.99 0.28 -0.17
N CYS A 95 -10.54 -0.45 0.80
CA CYS A 95 -11.97 -0.80 0.81
C CYS A 95 -12.89 0.44 0.92
N ALA A 96 -12.34 1.58 1.33
CA ALA A 96 -13.00 2.89 1.42
C ALA A 96 -12.50 3.92 0.37
N ASP A 97 -11.79 3.48 -0.68
CA ASP A 97 -11.30 4.35 -1.75
C ASP A 97 -12.41 5.20 -2.39
N TRP A 98 -12.11 6.40 -2.89
CA TRP A 98 -13.10 7.21 -3.62
C TRP A 98 -13.50 6.58 -4.96
N ALA A 99 -12.60 5.85 -5.61
CA ALA A 99 -12.83 5.17 -6.88
C ALA A 99 -13.56 3.83 -6.65
N GLY A 100 -14.79 3.72 -7.15
CA GLY A 100 -15.61 2.50 -7.06
C GLY A 100 -14.90 1.21 -7.46
N PRO A 101 -14.24 1.15 -8.63
CA PRO A 101 -13.52 -0.05 -9.06
C PRO A 101 -12.37 -0.47 -8.13
N VAL A 102 -11.72 0.49 -7.48
CA VAL A 102 -10.63 0.21 -6.51
C VAL A 102 -11.23 -0.41 -5.25
N ARG A 103 -12.33 0.14 -4.74
CA ARG A 103 -13.03 -0.42 -3.56
C ARG A 103 -13.45 -1.86 -3.78
N GLU A 104 -14.09 -2.15 -4.90
CA GLU A 104 -14.58 -3.49 -5.22
C GLU A 104 -13.43 -4.50 -5.31
N ARG A 105 -12.33 -4.10 -5.98
CA ARG A 105 -11.14 -4.93 -6.08
C ARG A 105 -10.46 -5.15 -4.73
N ALA A 106 -10.36 -4.12 -3.89
CA ALA A 106 -9.77 -4.25 -2.56
C ALA A 106 -10.56 -5.24 -1.69
N ARG A 107 -11.90 -5.13 -1.71
CA ARG A 107 -12.77 -6.09 -1.02
C ARG A 107 -12.63 -7.51 -1.57
N ALA A 108 -12.44 -7.68 -2.88
CA ALA A 108 -12.21 -8.98 -3.48
C ALA A 108 -10.86 -9.59 -3.05
N VAL A 109 -9.79 -8.79 -3.02
CA VAL A 109 -8.47 -9.23 -2.50
C VAL A 109 -8.60 -9.64 -1.03
N LEU A 110 -9.18 -8.78 -0.19
CA LEU A 110 -9.33 -9.08 1.23
C LEU A 110 -10.09 -10.40 1.47
N ARG A 111 -11.19 -10.63 0.75
CA ARG A 111 -11.95 -11.90 0.83
C ARG A 111 -11.12 -13.13 0.42
N ALA A 112 -10.22 -12.98 -0.54
CA ALA A 112 -9.38 -14.07 -1.01
C ALA A 112 -8.25 -14.42 -0.02
N GLU A 113 -7.70 -13.41 0.65
CA GLU A 113 -6.53 -13.58 1.53
C GLU A 113 -6.91 -13.92 2.98
N LEU A 114 -8.06 -13.42 3.49
CA LEU A 114 -8.52 -13.64 4.86
C LEU A 114 -8.51 -15.12 5.33
N PRO A 115 -8.95 -16.11 4.53
CA PRO A 115 -8.94 -17.52 4.96
C PRO A 115 -7.55 -18.10 5.27
N GLY A 116 -6.48 -17.49 4.73
CA GLY A 116 -5.10 -17.98 4.89
C GLY A 116 -4.28 -17.27 5.97
N LEU A 117 -4.88 -16.32 6.71
CA LEU A 117 -4.12 -15.49 7.64
C LEU A 117 -3.81 -16.18 8.96
N SER A 118 -2.59 -15.92 9.46
CA SER A 118 -2.25 -16.26 10.83
C SER A 118 -3.02 -15.37 11.82
N PRO A 119 -3.27 -15.84 13.05
CA PRO A 119 -3.95 -15.03 14.08
C PRO A 119 -3.26 -13.68 14.35
N GLY A 120 -1.92 -13.62 14.30
CA GLY A 120 -1.17 -12.38 14.45
C GLY A 120 -1.40 -11.39 13.30
N ALA A 121 -1.40 -11.89 12.06
CA ALA A 121 -1.70 -11.06 10.89
C ALA A 121 -3.16 -10.56 10.89
N PHE A 122 -4.10 -11.36 11.39
CA PHE A 122 -5.49 -10.97 11.56
C PHE A 122 -5.66 -9.84 12.59
N GLY A 123 -4.90 -9.86 13.69
CA GLY A 123 -4.89 -8.77 14.68
C GLY A 123 -4.49 -7.42 14.09
N GLY A 124 -3.46 -7.41 13.23
CA GLY A 124 -3.04 -6.19 12.52
C GLY A 124 -4.11 -5.63 11.56
N LEU A 125 -4.96 -6.50 11.00
CA LEU A 125 -6.08 -6.05 10.15
C LEU A 125 -7.21 -5.43 10.94
N LEU A 126 -7.56 -6.00 12.09
CA LEU A 126 -8.61 -5.45 12.95
C LEU A 126 -8.28 -4.04 13.44
N ALA A 127 -7.00 -3.77 13.72
CA ALA A 127 -6.56 -2.45 14.15
C ALA A 127 -6.94 -1.35 13.13
N VAL A 128 -6.82 -1.63 11.83
CA VAL A 128 -7.10 -0.65 10.76
C VAL A 128 -8.57 -0.67 10.30
N ALA A 129 -9.33 -1.72 10.64
CA ALA A 129 -10.71 -1.90 10.20
C ALA A 129 -11.77 -1.32 11.16
N LEU A 130 -11.38 -0.96 12.38
CA LEU A 130 -12.23 -0.43 13.45
C LEU A 130 -12.00 1.06 13.65
#